data_AF-A0A1B4XHJ9-F1
#
_entry.id   AF-A0A1B4XHJ9-F1
#
_cell.length_a   1.000
_cell.length_b   1.000
_cell.length_c   1.000
_cell.angle_alpha   90.00
_cell.angle_beta   90.00
_cell.angle_gamma   90.00
#
_symmetry.space_group_name_H-M   'P 1'
#
loop_
_entity.id
_entity.type
_entity.pdbx_description
1 polymer ?
#
loop_
_entity_poly.entity_id
_entity_poly.type
_entity_poly.pdbx_seq_one_letter_code
_entity_poly.pdbx_strand_id
1 'polypeptide(L)'
;MRTYSIYQKPCPACGMVVSIDAKSCDCGYSFESSGSNDLPSAEQALQEEELFEAYLAARVDQVVAAVEAARAELMADISNHRKADKLLRAVQDALTLRDERDAQAAKIRQMRESLPAKPDASPLSAQPTEAFRAQQAAKAERIMEAFANTQTKSCPHCRTVLPVTSAMCLCGFIFARNDFLLPRAVDSSTRSKIYQSREDSRSPG
;
A
#
# COMPACT_ATOMS: atom_id res chain seq x y z
N MET A 1 25.22 9.55 -3.84
CA MET A 1 24.50 8.25 -3.82
C MET A 1 25.35 7.25 -4.59
N ARG A 2 25.52 6.01 -4.11
CA ARG A 2 26.22 4.97 -4.88
C ARG A 2 25.22 4.28 -5.80
N THR A 3 25.46 4.33 -7.11
CA THR A 3 24.68 3.63 -8.13
C THR A 3 25.19 2.20 -8.27
N TYR A 4 24.48 1.26 -7.66
CA TYR A 4 24.72 -0.18 -7.87
C TYR A 4 23.89 -0.65 -9.07
N SER A 5 24.40 -1.63 -9.82
CA SER A 5 23.58 -2.33 -10.82
C SER A 5 22.55 -3.24 -10.13
N ILE A 6 21.42 -3.53 -10.79
CA ILE A 6 20.39 -4.44 -10.26
C ILE A 6 20.89 -5.88 -10.02
N TYR A 7 22.04 -6.25 -10.57
CA TYR A 7 22.68 -7.56 -10.42
C TYR A 7 23.73 -7.61 -9.29
N GLN A 8 23.78 -6.59 -8.44
CA GLN A 8 24.79 -6.46 -7.39
C GLN A 8 24.16 -6.17 -6.03
N LYS A 9 24.65 -6.85 -4.99
CA LYS A 9 24.25 -6.63 -3.58
C LYS A 9 25.48 -6.30 -2.72
N PRO A 10 25.40 -5.32 -1.81
CA PRO A 10 26.47 -5.10 -0.82
C PRO A 10 26.41 -6.21 0.24
N CYS A 11 27.57 -6.77 0.59
CA CYS A 11 27.68 -7.67 1.73
C CYS A 11 27.42 -6.91 3.04
N PRO A 12 26.47 -7.33 3.89
CA PRO A 12 26.16 -6.62 5.14
C PRO A 12 27.30 -6.73 6.18
N ALA A 13 28.18 -7.73 6.08
CA ALA A 13 29.30 -7.90 7.01
C ALA A 13 30.53 -7.03 6.68
N CYS A 14 30.87 -6.84 5.40
CA CYS A 14 32.11 -6.15 5.00
C CYS A 14 31.92 -5.00 3.99
N GLY A 15 30.71 -4.78 3.47
CA GLY A 15 30.42 -3.73 2.49
C GLY A 15 30.94 -3.98 1.07
N MET A 16 31.65 -5.08 0.81
CA MET A 16 32.03 -5.50 -0.55
C MET A 16 30.80 -5.70 -1.43
N VAL A 17 30.87 -5.23 -2.67
CA VAL A 17 29.82 -5.43 -3.66
C VAL A 17 30.04 -6.79 -4.32
N VAL A 18 29.05 -7.68 -4.23
CA VAL A 18 29.08 -9.02 -4.84
C VAL A 18 27.93 -9.18 -5.84
N SER A 19 28.01 -10.21 -6.70
CA SER A 19 26.87 -10.60 -7.55
C SER A 19 25.64 -10.93 -6.70
N ILE A 20 24.45 -10.65 -7.20
CA ILE A 20 23.19 -11.01 -6.55
C ILE A 20 23.07 -12.53 -6.33
N ASP A 21 23.64 -13.33 -7.24
CA ASP A 21 23.68 -14.80 -7.19
C ASP A 21 24.79 -15.37 -6.29
N ALA A 22 25.67 -14.52 -5.73
CA ALA A 22 26.73 -14.97 -4.85
C ALA A 22 26.15 -15.55 -3.55
N LYS A 23 26.43 -16.83 -3.29
CA LYS A 23 26.01 -17.57 -2.08
C LYS A 23 26.81 -17.17 -0.84
N SER A 24 28.04 -16.69 -1.01
CA SER A 24 28.89 -16.18 0.05
C SER A 24 29.70 -14.98 -0.44
N CYS A 25 30.20 -14.18 0.50
CA CYS A 25 31.21 -13.16 0.26
C CYS A 25 32.58 -13.65 0.75
N ASP A 26 33.66 -13.16 0.15
CA ASP A 26 35.05 -13.49 0.52
C ASP A 26 35.38 -13.22 1.99
N CYS A 27 34.62 -12.37 2.68
CA CYS A 27 34.73 -12.15 4.13
C CYS A 27 34.17 -13.30 4.99
N GLY A 28 33.67 -14.38 4.38
CA GLY A 28 33.04 -15.52 5.06
C GLY A 28 31.55 -15.35 5.35
N TYR A 29 30.94 -14.19 5.05
CA TYR A 29 29.50 -14.02 5.19
C TYR A 29 28.75 -14.87 4.16
N SER A 30 28.01 -15.87 4.63
CA SER A 30 27.05 -16.61 3.81
C SER A 30 25.81 -15.75 3.58
N PHE A 31 25.48 -15.50 2.31
CA PHE A 31 24.13 -15.12 1.94
C PHE A 31 23.32 -16.41 1.90
N GLU A 32 22.93 -16.90 3.09
CA GLU A 32 22.02 -18.04 3.21
C GLU A 32 20.84 -17.80 2.29
N SER A 33 20.80 -18.59 1.22
CA SER A 33 19.82 -18.47 0.18
C SER A 33 18.61 -19.28 0.61
N SER A 34 17.40 -18.75 0.40
CA SER A 34 16.13 -19.42 0.70
C SER A 34 15.36 -19.79 -0.57
N GLY A 35 15.84 -20.68 -1.45
CA GLY A 35 17.15 -21.35 -1.52
C GLY A 35 17.36 -22.59 -0.62
N SER A 36 16.43 -22.82 0.31
CA SER A 36 15.66 -24.06 0.30
C SER A 36 15.26 -24.43 -1.14
N ASN A 37 15.14 -25.73 -1.43
CA ASN A 37 14.42 -26.19 -2.62
C ASN A 37 12.91 -25.99 -2.42
N ASP A 38 12.51 -24.74 -2.16
CA ASP A 38 11.11 -24.33 -2.14
C ASP A 38 10.64 -24.28 -3.58
N LEU A 39 10.27 -25.48 -4.08
CA LEU A 39 9.19 -25.59 -5.04
C LEU A 39 8.07 -24.67 -4.53
N PRO A 40 7.58 -23.69 -5.32
CA PRO A 40 6.56 -22.79 -4.86
C PRO A 40 5.40 -23.62 -4.31
N SER A 41 4.88 -23.21 -3.14
CA SER A 41 3.70 -23.85 -2.57
C SER A 41 2.64 -23.99 -3.65
N ALA A 42 1.87 -25.08 -3.69
CA ALA A 42 0.87 -25.26 -4.73
C ALA A 42 -0.15 -24.09 -4.80
N GLU A 43 -0.30 -23.35 -3.70
CA GLU A 43 -1.03 -22.07 -3.64
C GLU A 43 -0.31 -20.91 -4.33
N GLN A 44 1.02 -20.79 -4.20
CA GLN A 44 1.85 -19.79 -4.89
C GLN A 44 1.92 -20.07 -6.39
N ALA A 45 2.14 -21.33 -6.77
CA ALA A 45 2.11 -21.74 -8.17
C ALA A 45 0.75 -21.41 -8.81
N LEU A 46 -0.36 -21.66 -8.11
CA LEU A 46 -1.68 -21.25 -8.58
C LEU A 46 -1.79 -19.71 -8.77
N GLN A 47 -1.31 -18.92 -7.82
CA GLN A 47 -1.32 -17.44 -7.91
C GLN A 47 -0.48 -16.91 -9.08
N GLU A 48 0.68 -17.51 -9.35
CA GLU A 48 1.52 -17.16 -10.50
C GLU A 48 0.81 -17.43 -11.83
N GLU A 49 0.13 -18.57 -11.93
CA GLU A 49 -0.62 -18.97 -13.12
C GLU A 49 -1.88 -18.09 -13.32
N GLU A 50 -2.58 -17.71 -12.25
CA GLU A 50 -3.68 -16.73 -12.27
C GLU A 50 -3.21 -15.33 -12.71
N LEU A 51 -2.03 -14.89 -12.25
CA LEU A 51 -1.42 -13.64 -12.69
C LEU A 51 -1.01 -13.70 -14.17
N PHE A 52 -0.59 -14.87 -14.66
CA PHE A 52 -0.31 -15.07 -16.08
C PHE A 52 -1.59 -15.09 -16.95
N GLU A 53 -2.71 -15.65 -16.47
CA GLU A 53 -4.01 -15.50 -17.15
C GLU A 53 -4.43 -14.02 -17.24
N ALA A 54 -4.28 -13.25 -16.16
CA ALA A 54 -4.59 -11.81 -16.17
C ALA A 54 -3.71 -11.03 -17.17
N TYR A 55 -2.43 -11.40 -17.31
CA TYR A 55 -1.55 -10.86 -18.34
C TYR A 55 -2.03 -11.21 -19.77
N LEU A 56 -2.40 -12.48 -20.02
CA LEU A 56 -2.92 -12.90 -21.31
C LEU A 56 -4.24 -12.20 -21.65
N ALA A 57 -5.15 -12.02 -20.69
CA ALA A 57 -6.39 -11.28 -20.87
C ALA A 57 -6.13 -9.82 -21.30
N ALA A 58 -5.26 -9.10 -20.59
CA ALA A 58 -4.87 -7.73 -20.97
C ALA A 58 -4.20 -7.65 -22.36
N ARG A 59 -3.52 -8.72 -22.79
CA ARG A 59 -2.92 -8.83 -24.13
C ARG A 59 -3.95 -9.16 -25.22
N VAL A 60 -5.00 -9.92 -24.89
CA VAL A 60 -6.18 -10.12 -25.75
C VAL A 60 -6.92 -8.78 -25.96
N ASP A 61 -7.09 -7.95 -24.93
CA ASP A 61 -7.71 -6.62 -25.08
C ASP A 61 -6.91 -5.71 -26.04
N GLN A 62 -5.57 -5.72 -25.93
CA GLN A 62 -4.69 -4.95 -26.81
C GLN A 62 -4.79 -5.38 -28.28
N VAL A 63 -4.81 -6.68 -28.56
CA VAL A 63 -4.91 -7.18 -29.95
C VAL A 63 -6.33 -7.02 -30.51
N VAL A 64 -7.37 -7.08 -29.69
CA VAL A 64 -8.74 -6.74 -30.09
C VAL A 64 -8.83 -5.26 -30.51
N ALA A 65 -8.25 -4.35 -29.74
CA ALA A 65 -8.16 -2.93 -30.12
C ALA A 65 -7.37 -2.74 -31.44
N ALA A 66 -6.31 -3.53 -31.68
CA ALA A 66 -5.57 -3.52 -32.93
C ALA A 66 -6.38 -4.04 -34.13
N VAL A 67 -7.23 -5.06 -33.93
CA VAL A 67 -8.19 -5.55 -34.95
C VAL A 67 -9.21 -4.48 -35.29
N GLU A 68 -9.78 -3.79 -34.29
CA GLU A 68 -10.73 -2.70 -34.51
C GLU A 68 -10.10 -1.52 -35.26
N ALA A 69 -8.87 -1.14 -34.91
CA ALA A 69 -8.10 -0.12 -35.62
C ALA A 69 -7.81 -0.53 -37.09
N ALA A 70 -7.34 -1.76 -37.32
CA ALA A 70 -7.09 -2.28 -38.68
C ALA A 70 -8.38 -2.35 -39.52
N ARG A 71 -9.51 -2.69 -38.89
CA ARG A 71 -10.83 -2.66 -39.52
C ARG A 71 -11.24 -1.24 -39.91
N ALA A 72 -11.06 -0.26 -39.03
CA ALA A 72 -11.35 1.14 -39.32
C ALA A 72 -10.46 1.69 -40.46
N GLU A 73 -9.17 1.36 -40.46
CA GLU A 73 -8.25 1.69 -41.56
C GLU A 73 -8.73 1.13 -42.91
N LEU A 74 -9.16 -0.14 -42.94
CA LEU A 74 -9.68 -0.79 -44.15
C LEU A 74 -11.01 -0.19 -44.60
N MET A 75 -11.93 0.15 -43.69
CA MET A 75 -13.18 0.82 -44.06
C MET A 75 -12.95 2.20 -44.68
N ALA A 76 -11.87 2.89 -44.32
CA ALA A 76 -11.48 4.16 -44.94
C ALA A 76 -10.87 4.00 -46.37
N ASP A 77 -10.45 2.79 -46.76
CA ASP A 77 -9.94 2.48 -48.11
C ASP A 77 -10.05 0.98 -48.39
N ILE A 78 -11.25 0.54 -48.79
CA ILE A 78 -11.59 -0.88 -49.02
C ILE A 78 -10.78 -1.49 -50.17
N SER A 79 -10.29 -0.66 -51.10
CA SER A 79 -9.51 -1.11 -52.27
C SER A 79 -8.09 -1.56 -51.93
N ASN A 80 -7.62 -1.29 -50.72
CA ASN A 80 -6.22 -1.40 -50.35
C ASN A 80 -5.89 -2.76 -49.75
N HIS A 81 -5.42 -3.68 -50.62
CA HIS A 81 -5.03 -5.03 -50.23
C HIS A 81 -4.07 -5.09 -49.02
N ARG A 82 -3.15 -4.12 -48.87
CA ARG A 82 -2.23 -4.09 -47.71
C ARG A 82 -2.96 -3.90 -46.38
N LYS A 83 -4.09 -3.16 -46.37
CA LYS A 83 -4.93 -2.98 -45.18
C LYS A 83 -5.76 -4.23 -44.89
N ALA A 84 -6.22 -4.94 -45.92
CA ALA A 84 -6.88 -6.23 -45.77
C ALA A 84 -5.92 -7.27 -45.16
N ASP A 85 -4.69 -7.36 -45.68
CA ASP A 85 -3.64 -8.22 -45.11
C ASP A 85 -3.32 -7.88 -43.65
N LYS A 86 -3.25 -6.58 -43.31
CA LYS A 86 -3.03 -6.12 -41.93
C LYS A 86 -4.17 -6.58 -41.00
N LEU A 87 -5.42 -6.46 -41.44
CA LEU A 87 -6.58 -6.92 -40.67
C LEU A 87 -6.56 -8.44 -40.48
N LEU A 88 -6.27 -9.21 -41.54
CA LEU A 88 -6.19 -10.67 -41.46
C LEU A 88 -5.13 -11.14 -40.46
N ARG A 89 -3.94 -10.51 -40.45
CA ARG A 89 -2.89 -10.81 -39.46
C ARG A 89 -3.34 -10.48 -38.03
N ALA A 90 -3.89 -9.28 -37.82
CA ALA A 90 -4.37 -8.89 -36.49
C ALA A 90 -5.48 -9.83 -35.97
N VAL A 91 -6.35 -10.33 -36.85
CA VAL A 91 -7.37 -11.33 -36.50
C VAL A 91 -6.73 -12.68 -36.16
N GLN A 92 -5.72 -13.12 -36.91
CA GLN A 92 -4.99 -14.34 -36.62
C GLN A 92 -4.27 -14.27 -35.26
N ASP A 93 -3.56 -13.17 -35.00
CA ASP A 93 -2.89 -12.90 -33.72
C ASP A 93 -3.90 -12.90 -32.55
N ALA A 94 -5.09 -12.33 -32.76
CA ALA A 94 -6.17 -12.31 -31.77
C ALA A 94 -6.78 -13.69 -31.48
N LEU A 95 -6.83 -14.59 -32.48
CA LEU A 95 -7.26 -15.96 -32.28
C LEU A 95 -6.21 -16.75 -31.49
N THR A 96 -4.93 -16.69 -31.89
CA THR A 96 -3.84 -17.38 -31.19
C THR A 96 -3.75 -16.96 -29.72
N LEU A 97 -3.85 -15.66 -29.41
CA LEU A 97 -3.83 -15.18 -28.02
C LEU A 97 -5.06 -15.62 -27.20
N ARG A 98 -6.21 -15.84 -27.83
CA ARG A 98 -7.40 -16.40 -27.17
C ARG A 98 -7.23 -17.88 -26.87
N ASP A 99 -6.73 -18.65 -27.83
CA ASP A 99 -6.42 -20.06 -27.65
C ASP A 99 -5.39 -20.28 -26.52
N GLU A 100 -4.34 -19.43 -26.45
CA GLU A 100 -3.37 -19.42 -25.35
C GLU A 100 -4.03 -19.13 -23.99
N ARG A 101 -4.95 -18.14 -23.92
CA ARG A 101 -5.66 -17.76 -22.69
C ARG A 101 -6.64 -18.84 -22.23
N ASP A 102 -7.34 -19.50 -23.16
CA ASP A 102 -8.23 -20.62 -22.84
C ASP A 102 -7.46 -21.87 -22.39
N ALA A 103 -6.30 -22.16 -23.00
CA ALA A 103 -5.40 -23.22 -22.53
C ALA A 103 -4.87 -22.94 -21.12
N GLN A 104 -4.50 -21.68 -20.84
CA GLN A 104 -4.06 -21.24 -19.51
C GLN A 104 -5.18 -21.36 -18.46
N ALA A 105 -6.40 -20.96 -18.80
CA ALA A 105 -7.57 -21.11 -17.92
C ALA A 105 -7.88 -22.59 -17.61
N ALA A 106 -7.76 -23.47 -18.60
CA ALA A 106 -7.91 -24.91 -18.41
C ALA A 106 -6.84 -25.48 -17.47
N LYS A 107 -5.58 -25.02 -17.58
CA LYS A 107 -4.48 -25.39 -16.68
C LYS A 107 -4.74 -24.94 -15.23
N ILE A 108 -5.13 -23.68 -15.02
CA ILE A 108 -5.51 -23.12 -13.70
C ILE A 108 -6.66 -23.94 -13.10
N ARG A 109 -7.66 -24.29 -13.90
CA ARG A 109 -8.78 -25.13 -13.45
C ARG A 109 -8.31 -26.51 -12.99
N GLN A 110 -7.48 -27.20 -13.77
CA GLN A 110 -6.90 -28.49 -13.36
C GLN A 110 -6.09 -28.38 -12.06
N MET A 111 -5.31 -27.31 -11.90
CA MET A 111 -4.55 -27.05 -10.67
C MET A 111 -5.49 -26.86 -9.47
N ARG A 112 -6.55 -26.05 -9.60
CA ARG A 112 -7.58 -25.87 -8.56
C ARG A 112 -8.31 -27.17 -8.20
N GLU A 113 -8.62 -28.01 -9.19
CA GLU A 113 -9.23 -29.33 -8.99
C GLU A 113 -8.27 -30.33 -8.32
N SER A 114 -6.95 -30.17 -8.49
CA SER A 114 -5.92 -31.01 -7.87
C SER A 114 -5.53 -30.60 -6.44
N LEU A 115 -5.80 -29.35 -6.06
CA LEU A 115 -5.57 -28.89 -4.70
C LEU A 115 -6.56 -29.54 -3.74
N PRO A 116 -6.11 -30.07 -2.58
CA PRO A 116 -7.03 -30.59 -1.58
C PRO A 116 -7.93 -29.43 -1.12
N ALA A 117 -9.25 -29.63 -1.21
CA ALA A 117 -10.21 -28.66 -0.68
C ALA A 117 -9.83 -28.36 0.77
N LYS A 118 -9.47 -27.10 1.06
CA LYS A 118 -9.30 -26.66 2.45
C LYS A 118 -10.58 -27.07 3.19
N PRO A 119 -10.49 -27.81 4.31
CA PRO A 119 -11.68 -28.18 5.06
C PRO A 119 -12.42 -26.88 5.37
N ASP A 120 -13.70 -26.81 4.95
CA ASP A 120 -14.48 -25.58 5.01
C ASP A 120 -14.26 -24.92 6.36
N ALA A 121 -13.64 -23.75 6.34
CA ALA A 121 -13.56 -22.89 7.51
C ALA A 121 -15.00 -22.54 7.82
N SER A 122 -15.60 -23.30 8.74
CA SER A 122 -17.04 -23.29 9.01
C SER A 122 -17.46 -21.84 9.15
N PRO A 123 -18.51 -21.38 8.43
CA PRO A 123 -18.78 -19.97 8.25
C PRO A 123 -18.82 -19.29 9.60
N LEU A 124 -17.72 -18.60 9.94
CA LEU A 124 -17.58 -17.91 11.20
C LEU A 124 -18.69 -16.88 11.20
N SER A 125 -19.70 -17.12 12.04
CA SER A 125 -20.86 -16.25 12.22
C SER A 125 -20.41 -14.80 12.12
N ALA A 126 -20.89 -14.10 11.10
CA ALA A 126 -20.51 -12.70 10.85
C ALA A 126 -20.89 -11.77 12.02
N GLN A 127 -21.67 -12.27 12.99
CA GLN A 127 -21.83 -11.66 14.30
C GLN A 127 -20.76 -12.17 15.28
N PRO A 128 -19.91 -11.29 15.83
CA PRO A 128 -19.08 -11.61 16.99
C PRO A 128 -19.93 -12.08 18.16
N THR A 129 -19.46 -13.07 18.90
CA THR A 129 -20.18 -13.64 20.05
C THR A 129 -20.44 -12.59 21.14
N GLU A 130 -21.47 -12.80 21.94
CA GLU A 130 -21.79 -11.90 23.07
C GLU A 130 -20.62 -11.79 24.06
N ALA A 131 -19.92 -12.90 24.33
CA ALA A 131 -18.70 -12.92 25.13
C ALA A 131 -17.59 -12.02 24.55
N PHE A 132 -17.40 -12.02 23.22
CA PHE A 132 -16.45 -11.10 22.58
C PHE A 132 -16.89 -9.64 22.69
N ARG A 133 -18.18 -9.35 22.51
CA ARG A 133 -18.73 -7.99 22.70
C ARG A 133 -18.52 -7.49 24.13
N ALA A 134 -18.81 -8.33 25.14
CA ALA A 134 -18.59 -8.03 26.55
C ALA A 134 -17.09 -7.81 26.85
N GLN A 135 -16.19 -8.63 26.28
CA GLN A 135 -14.75 -8.47 26.46
C GLN A 135 -14.20 -7.18 25.82
N GLN A 136 -14.72 -6.77 24.66
CA GLN A 136 -14.36 -5.48 24.05
C GLN A 136 -14.93 -4.29 24.84
N ALA A 137 -16.15 -4.39 25.36
CA ALA A 137 -16.74 -3.36 26.23
C ALA A 137 -15.91 -3.14 27.51
N ALA A 138 -15.61 -4.22 28.24
CA ALA A 138 -14.75 -4.16 29.43
C ALA A 138 -13.33 -3.66 29.14
N LYS A 139 -12.81 -3.89 27.92
CA LYS A 139 -11.53 -3.32 27.48
C LYS A 139 -11.63 -1.83 27.20
N ALA A 140 -12.73 -1.37 26.58
CA ALA A 140 -12.99 0.05 26.34
C ALA A 140 -13.19 0.83 27.65
N GLU A 141 -13.92 0.28 28.61
CA GLU A 141 -14.09 0.85 29.95
C GLU A 141 -12.75 1.07 30.65
N ARG A 142 -11.88 0.05 30.71
CA ARG A 142 -10.53 0.18 31.28
C ARG A 142 -9.68 1.25 30.59
N ILE A 143 -9.84 1.44 29.28
CA ILE A 143 -9.17 2.52 28.55
C ILE A 143 -9.75 3.88 28.94
N MET A 144 -11.08 4.01 29.08
CA MET A 144 -11.71 5.25 29.54
C MET A 144 -11.33 5.62 30.98
N GLU A 145 -11.28 4.66 31.90
CA GLU A 145 -10.79 4.86 33.28
C GLU A 145 -9.32 5.27 33.31
N ALA A 146 -8.48 4.65 32.48
CA ALA A 146 -7.07 5.04 32.35
C ALA A 146 -6.95 6.48 31.81
N PHE A 147 -7.75 6.86 30.81
CA PHE A 147 -7.78 8.23 30.29
C PHE A 147 -8.26 9.24 31.33
N ALA A 148 -9.29 8.93 32.12
CA ALA A 148 -9.84 9.82 33.15
C ALA A 148 -8.80 10.20 34.22
N ASN A 149 -7.87 9.29 34.54
CA ASN A 149 -6.79 9.50 35.50
C ASN A 149 -5.48 10.06 34.88
N THR A 150 -5.43 10.24 33.56
CA THR A 150 -4.25 10.87 32.91
C THR A 150 -4.38 12.38 32.82
N GLN A 151 -3.26 13.09 32.98
CA GLN A 151 -3.20 14.51 32.63
C GLN A 151 -3.50 14.68 31.13
N THR A 152 -4.36 15.64 30.79
CA THR A 152 -4.78 15.90 29.42
C THR A 152 -4.38 17.31 28.97
N LYS A 153 -4.19 17.47 27.65
CA LYS A 153 -3.90 18.73 26.98
C LYS A 153 -4.87 18.92 25.81
N SER A 154 -5.30 20.17 25.59
CA SER A 154 -6.16 20.51 24.45
C SER A 154 -5.32 20.84 23.21
N CYS A 155 -5.68 20.26 22.07
CA CYS A 155 -5.05 20.59 20.79
C CYS A 155 -5.36 22.06 20.41
N PRO A 156 -4.36 22.90 20.12
CA PRO A 156 -4.61 24.30 19.76
C PRO A 156 -5.31 24.47 18.41
N HIS A 157 -5.25 23.48 17.52
CA HIS A 157 -5.86 23.54 16.18
C HIS A 157 -7.35 23.14 16.19
N CYS A 158 -7.71 22.01 16.81
CA CYS A 158 -9.07 21.47 16.78
C CYS A 158 -9.77 21.37 18.14
N ARG A 159 -9.12 21.84 19.23
CA ARG A 159 -9.62 21.82 20.62
C ARG A 159 -9.88 20.44 21.24
N THR A 160 -9.61 19.35 20.52
CA THR A 160 -9.70 17.97 21.05
C THR A 160 -8.80 17.81 22.27
N VAL A 161 -9.37 17.26 23.35
CA VAL A 161 -8.64 16.90 24.57
C VAL A 161 -7.94 15.56 24.35
N LEU A 162 -6.64 15.51 24.60
CA LEU A 162 -5.79 14.33 24.39
C LEU A 162 -4.91 14.07 25.62
N PRO A 163 -4.46 12.82 25.85
CA PRO A 163 -3.43 12.53 26.83
C PRO A 163 -2.19 13.39 26.62
N VAL A 164 -1.59 13.84 27.72
CA VAL A 164 -0.39 14.68 27.68
C VAL A 164 0.80 13.96 27.00
N THR A 165 0.81 12.62 27.03
CA THR A 165 1.77 11.74 26.31
C THR A 165 1.59 11.71 24.79
N SER A 166 0.48 12.21 24.22
CA SER A 166 0.24 12.21 22.78
C SER A 166 1.25 13.10 22.03
N ALA A 167 2.02 12.51 21.12
CA ALA A 167 2.95 13.25 20.25
C ALA A 167 2.24 13.98 19.11
N MET A 168 1.03 13.56 18.72
CA MET A 168 0.27 14.12 17.60
C MET A 168 -1.23 14.04 17.87
N CYS A 169 -1.99 14.98 17.30
CA CYS A 169 -3.45 15.00 17.27
C CYS A 169 -3.99 14.42 15.96
N LEU A 170 -5.21 13.88 15.98
CA LEU A 170 -5.91 13.34 14.80
C LEU A 170 -6.11 14.37 13.67
N CYS A 171 -6.04 15.67 13.96
CA CYS A 171 -6.07 16.74 12.96
C CYS A 171 -4.71 17.01 12.28
N GLY A 172 -3.68 16.20 12.57
CA GLY A 172 -2.31 16.37 12.05
C GLY A 172 -1.43 17.31 12.87
N PHE A 173 -1.95 17.98 13.91
CA PHE A 173 -1.14 18.85 14.77
C PHE A 173 -0.14 18.04 15.61
N ILE A 174 1.15 18.29 15.44
CA ILE A 174 2.24 17.64 16.20
C ILE A 174 2.55 18.47 17.45
N PHE A 175 2.58 17.83 18.61
CA PHE A 175 2.99 18.46 19.87
C PHE A 175 4.52 18.42 19.98
N ALA A 176 5.14 19.56 20.31
CA ALA A 176 6.58 19.59 20.55
C ALA A 176 6.93 18.72 21.78
N ARG A 177 8.01 17.94 21.70
CA ARG A 177 8.41 16.99 22.77
C ARG A 177 8.71 17.65 24.13
N ASN A 178 8.85 18.98 24.19
CA ASN A 178 9.39 19.72 25.34
C ASN A 178 8.47 20.82 25.92
N ASP A 179 7.19 20.90 25.54
CA ASP A 179 6.25 21.94 26.06
C ASP A 179 5.90 21.81 27.57
N PHE A 180 6.55 20.88 28.28
CA PHE A 180 6.32 20.54 29.68
C PHE A 180 7.00 21.47 30.70
N LEU A 181 7.92 22.36 30.26
CA LEU A 181 8.82 23.11 31.16
C LEU A 181 8.63 24.63 31.13
N LEU A 182 7.50 25.13 30.62
CA LEU A 182 7.15 26.55 30.71
C LEU A 182 5.80 26.74 31.44
N PRO A 183 5.82 27.21 32.71
CA PRO A 183 4.64 27.75 33.34
C PRO A 183 4.09 28.89 32.46
N ARG A 184 2.82 28.78 32.02
CA ARG A 184 2.15 29.85 31.29
C ARG A 184 1.84 31.03 32.22
N ALA A 185 2.83 31.87 32.45
CA ALA A 185 2.68 33.15 33.12
C ALA A 185 2.41 34.28 32.11
N VAL A 186 1.21 34.31 31.52
CA VAL A 186 0.60 35.57 31.05
C VAL A 186 -0.93 35.43 31.05
N ASP A 187 -1.56 35.98 32.08
CA ASP A 187 -2.97 36.32 32.04
C ASP A 187 -3.24 37.34 30.92
N SER A 188 -4.36 37.17 30.22
CA SER A 188 -4.84 38.10 29.19
C SER A 188 -5.27 39.48 29.73
N SER A 189 -5.12 39.73 31.03
CA SER A 189 -5.54 40.93 31.75
C SER A 189 -4.65 42.17 31.51
N THR A 190 -3.37 41.99 31.16
CA THR A 190 -2.41 43.11 31.03
C THR A 190 -2.42 43.82 29.68
N ARG A 191 -2.99 43.23 28.61
CA ARG A 191 -2.97 43.83 27.27
C ARG A 191 -3.80 45.12 27.16
N SER A 192 -4.86 45.26 27.95
CA SER A 192 -5.72 46.45 27.96
C SER A 192 -5.05 47.68 28.57
N LYS A 193 -4.10 47.50 29.51
CA LYS A 193 -3.42 48.62 30.19
C LYS A 193 -2.36 49.31 29.34
N ILE A 194 -1.80 48.64 28.33
CA ILE A 194 -0.75 49.20 27.47
C ILE A 194 -1.32 50.22 26.44
N TYR A 195 -2.61 50.12 26.11
CA TYR A 195 -3.25 51.06 25.17
C TYR A 195 -3.83 52.31 25.86
N GLN A 196 -4.34 52.21 27.08
CA GLN A 196 -4.91 53.38 27.79
C GLN A 196 -3.86 54.41 28.22
N SER A 197 -2.61 54.00 28.51
CA SER A 197 -1.53 54.94 28.87
C SER A 197 -1.01 55.82 27.71
N ARG A 198 -1.62 55.76 26.53
CA ARG A 198 -1.17 56.51 25.34
C ARG A 198 -2.11 57.62 24.87
N GLU A 199 -3.29 57.76 25.47
CA GLU A 199 -4.27 58.80 25.12
C GLU A 199 -4.21 60.02 26.06
N ASP A 200 -3.87 59.83 27.34
CA ASP A 200 -3.79 60.92 28.34
C ASP A 200 -2.54 61.83 28.23
N SER A 201 -1.68 61.66 27.21
CA SER A 201 -0.42 62.42 27.06
C SER A 201 -0.42 63.40 25.88
N ARG A 202 -1.58 63.73 25.29
CA ARG A 202 -1.63 64.53 24.05
C ARG A 202 -2.63 65.69 24.03
N SER A 203 -2.61 66.50 25.09
CA SER A 203 -2.99 67.93 25.13
C SER A 203 -2.50 68.52 26.46
N PRO A 204 -2.28 69.84 26.61
CA PRO A 204 -2.60 70.94 25.69
C PRO A 204 -1.37 71.77 25.24
N GLY A 205 -1.60 72.73 24.35
CA GLY A 205 -0.62 73.71 23.84
C GLY A 205 -1.21 74.50 22.68
#